data_AF-A0A960G1U7-F1
#
_entry.id   AF-A0A960G1U7-F1
#
_cell.length_a   1.000
_cell.length_b   1.000
_cell.length_c   1.000
_cell.angle_alpha   90.00
_cell.angle_beta   90.00
_cell.angle_gamma   90.00
#
_symmetry.space_group_name_H-M   'P 1'
#
loop_
_entity.id
_entity.type
_entity.pdbx_description
1 polymer ?
#
loop_
_entity_poly.entity_id
_entity_poly.type
_entity_poly.pdbx_seq_one_letter_code
_entity_poly.pdbx_strand_id
1 'polypeptide(L)'
;MKIGIVAGIAVAALALTGCGADDGQISDIASQAASAAASGVQSQASEAVDALTGPVCEGLDQADQSLASLAAGKADTVGQAKQQVAEAQSNLEQAAQDAPVASQAVLSGVSTALDGLTQSLASLKDDAAVPESIATASESVESTISQAQDSLGC
;
A
#
# COMPACT_ATOMS: atom_id res chain seq x y z
N MET A 1 0.65 -29.19 -4.84
CA MET A 1 1.94 -29.92 -4.71
C MET A 1 3.06 -28.98 -5.15
N LYS A 2 4.16 -28.98 -4.38
CA LYS A 2 5.33 -28.09 -4.44
C LYS A 2 5.99 -27.96 -5.82
N ILE A 3 6.37 -26.74 -6.20
CA ILE A 3 7.38 -26.39 -7.21
C ILE A 3 7.95 -25.04 -6.75
N GLY A 4 9.24 -24.79 -6.52
CA GLY A 4 10.45 -25.58 -6.44
C GLY A 4 11.50 -24.64 -5.84
N ILE A 5 11.98 -24.94 -4.63
CA ILE A 5 13.06 -24.19 -3.98
C ILE A 5 14.37 -24.68 -4.58
N VAL A 6 14.96 -23.96 -5.55
CA VAL A 6 16.38 -24.16 -5.91
C VAL A 6 16.98 -22.87 -6.48
N ALA A 7 17.71 -22.15 -5.63
CA ALA A 7 18.91 -21.38 -5.97
C ALA A 7 19.55 -21.00 -4.62
N GLY A 8 20.27 -21.91 -3.96
CA GLY A 8 21.63 -22.21 -4.38
C GLY A 8 22.59 -21.13 -3.89
N ILE A 9 22.57 -20.78 -2.61
CA ILE A 9 23.64 -19.97 -1.99
C ILE A 9 24.86 -20.87 -1.88
N ALA A 10 25.63 -20.97 -2.97
CA ALA A 10 26.98 -21.47 -2.92
C ALA A 10 27.83 -20.40 -2.25
N VAL A 11 27.97 -20.50 -0.93
CA VAL A 11 29.08 -19.88 -0.19
C VAL A 11 30.37 -20.47 -0.76
N ALA A 12 30.92 -19.83 -1.79
CA ALA A 12 32.28 -20.06 -2.25
C ALA A 12 33.23 -19.32 -1.29
N ALA A 13 33.26 -19.77 -0.04
CA ALA A 13 34.24 -19.32 0.95
C ALA A 13 34.98 -20.53 1.52
N LEU A 14 35.44 -21.44 0.67
CA LEU A 14 36.46 -22.40 1.09
C LEU A 14 37.40 -22.76 -0.07
N ALA A 15 38.68 -22.45 0.18
CA ALA A 15 39.88 -23.00 -0.44
C ALA A 15 40.26 -22.53 -1.86
N LEU A 16 40.82 -21.33 -1.94
CA LEU A 16 42.03 -21.10 -2.76
C LEU A 16 43.21 -20.74 -1.85
N THR A 17 43.57 -21.67 -0.95
CA THR A 17 44.90 -21.72 -0.37
C THR A 17 45.86 -22.24 -1.45
N GLY A 18 46.45 -21.34 -2.24
CA GLY A 18 47.49 -21.75 -3.19
C GLY A 18 47.72 -20.87 -4.41
N CYS A 19 47.79 -19.55 -4.27
CA CYS A 19 48.61 -18.73 -5.18
C CYS A 19 48.83 -17.36 -4.54
N GLY A 20 50.07 -16.86 -4.52
CA GLY A 20 50.45 -15.63 -3.84
C GLY A 20 49.77 -14.39 -4.41
N ALA A 21 48.58 -14.06 -3.91
CA ALA A 21 47.91 -12.80 -4.10
C ALA A 21 47.93 -12.05 -2.76
N ASP A 22 48.58 -10.88 -2.74
CA ASP A 22 48.61 -9.94 -1.61
C ASP A 22 47.27 -9.86 -0.88
N ASP A 23 47.28 -10.04 0.44
CA ASP A 23 46.12 -9.97 1.36
C ASP A 23 45.22 -8.74 1.11
N GLY A 24 45.79 -7.64 0.61
CA GLY A 24 45.03 -6.43 0.24
C GLY A 24 44.08 -6.62 -0.95
N GLN A 25 44.47 -7.37 -1.99
CA GLN A 25 43.64 -7.56 -3.19
C GLN A 25 42.44 -8.47 -2.90
N ILE A 26 42.61 -9.50 -2.06
CA ILE A 26 41.50 -10.41 -1.71
C ILE A 26 40.46 -9.69 -0.82
N SER A 27 40.92 -8.84 0.10
CA SER A 27 40.02 -8.04 0.94
C SER A 27 39.19 -7.05 0.11
N ASP A 28 39.81 -6.39 -0.88
CA ASP A 28 39.13 -5.46 -1.79
C ASP A 28 38.08 -6.15 -2.67
N ILE A 29 38.41 -7.31 -3.23
CA ILE A 29 37.49 -8.10 -4.08
C ILE A 29 36.30 -8.63 -3.26
N ALA A 30 36.56 -9.11 -2.04
CA ALA A 30 35.49 -9.58 -1.14
C ALA A 30 34.56 -8.44 -0.72
N SER A 31 35.11 -7.25 -0.44
CA SER A 31 34.34 -6.06 -0.05
C SER A 31 33.48 -5.52 -1.19
N GLN A 32 34.01 -5.52 -2.42
CA GLN A 32 33.26 -5.15 -3.63
C GLN A 32 32.15 -6.16 -3.96
N ALA A 33 32.43 -7.46 -3.85
CA ALA A 33 31.44 -8.51 -4.05
C ALA A 33 30.32 -8.45 -2.99
N ALA A 34 30.67 -8.20 -1.72
CA ALA A 34 29.70 -8.01 -0.65
C ALA A 34 28.84 -6.75 -0.87
N SER A 35 29.42 -5.64 -1.34
CA SER A 35 28.68 -4.41 -1.64
C SER A 35 27.74 -4.58 -2.84
N ALA A 36 28.17 -5.29 -3.88
CA ALA A 36 27.34 -5.61 -5.04
C ALA A 36 26.18 -6.55 -4.66
N ALA A 37 26.45 -7.57 -3.84
CA ALA A 37 25.42 -8.47 -3.32
C ALA A 37 24.43 -7.73 -2.41
N ALA A 38 24.92 -6.87 -1.50
CA ALA A 38 24.11 -6.02 -0.63
C ALA A 38 23.21 -5.07 -1.44
N SER A 39 23.75 -4.44 -2.49
CA SER A 39 22.97 -3.57 -3.38
C SER A 39 21.92 -4.36 -4.17
N GLY A 40 22.25 -5.57 -4.61
CA GLY A 40 21.32 -6.47 -5.29
C GLY A 40 20.16 -6.94 -4.40
N VAL A 41 20.44 -7.35 -3.15
CA VAL A 41 19.37 -7.73 -2.20
C VAL A 41 18.54 -6.53 -1.78
N GLN A 42 19.13 -5.34 -1.66
CA GLN A 42 18.40 -4.11 -1.38
C GLN A 42 17.46 -3.77 -2.53
N SER A 43 17.91 -3.83 -3.78
CA SER A 43 17.06 -3.59 -4.96
C SER A 43 15.90 -4.57 -5.04
N GLN A 44 16.17 -5.87 -4.85
CA GLN A 44 15.10 -6.89 -4.85
C GLN A 44 14.13 -6.73 -3.68
N ALA A 45 14.61 -6.31 -2.51
CA ALA A 45 13.75 -6.01 -1.37
C ALA A 45 12.86 -4.79 -1.64
N SER A 46 13.39 -3.74 -2.27
CA SER A 46 12.60 -2.58 -2.70
C SER A 46 11.54 -2.95 -3.73
N GLU A 47 11.90 -3.70 -4.77
CA GLU A 47 10.94 -4.18 -5.78
C GLU A 47 9.87 -5.11 -5.17
N ALA A 48 10.23 -5.94 -4.21
CA ALA A 48 9.28 -6.80 -3.51
C ALA A 48 8.34 -6.01 -2.60
N VAL A 49 8.83 -4.96 -1.92
CA VAL A 49 7.98 -4.07 -1.11
C VAL A 49 7.01 -3.31 -2.02
N ASP A 50 7.51 -2.72 -3.12
CA ASP A 50 6.70 -1.97 -4.08
C ASP A 50 5.60 -2.83 -4.73
N ALA A 51 5.93 -4.08 -5.10
CA ALA A 51 4.96 -5.03 -5.63
C ALA A 51 3.87 -5.43 -4.63
N LEU A 52 4.16 -5.38 -3.32
CA LEU A 52 3.20 -5.68 -2.25
C LEU A 52 2.37 -4.45 -1.86
N THR A 53 2.91 -3.24 -1.95
CA THR A 53 2.20 -2.00 -1.60
C THR A 53 1.45 -1.40 -2.78
N GLY A 54 1.86 -1.68 -4.02
CA GLY A 54 1.21 -1.23 -5.25
C GLY A 54 -0.31 -1.42 -5.29
N PRO A 55 -0.87 -2.65 -5.10
CA PRO A 55 -2.31 -2.86 -5.09
C PRO A 55 -3.03 -2.10 -3.95
N VAL A 56 -2.34 -1.89 -2.82
CA VAL A 56 -2.89 -1.12 -1.70
C VAL A 56 -3.00 0.36 -2.07
N CYS A 57 -1.97 0.92 -2.69
CA CYS A 57 -1.96 2.29 -3.16
C CYS A 57 -3.02 2.52 -4.24
N GLU A 58 -3.19 1.57 -5.17
CA GLU A 58 -4.23 1.64 -6.20
C GLU A 58 -5.65 1.65 -5.60
N GLY A 59 -5.93 0.77 -4.63
CA GLY A 59 -7.24 0.76 -3.98
C GLY A 59 -7.51 2.01 -3.12
N LEU A 60 -6.49 2.60 -2.51
CA LEU A 60 -6.59 3.88 -1.80
C LEU A 60 -6.89 5.04 -2.76
N ASP A 61 -6.20 5.09 -3.91
CA ASP A 61 -6.46 6.08 -4.96
C ASP A 61 -7.88 5.96 -5.53
N GLN A 62 -8.35 4.73 -5.79
CA GLN A 62 -9.71 4.50 -6.24
C GLN A 62 -10.75 4.92 -5.18
N ALA A 63 -10.48 4.67 -3.90
CA ALA A 63 -11.34 5.11 -2.81
C ALA A 63 -11.40 6.64 -2.70
N ASP A 64 -10.25 7.32 -2.84
CA ASP A 64 -10.16 8.78 -2.89
C ASP A 64 -11.00 9.34 -4.05
N GLN A 65 -10.80 8.83 -5.27
CA GLN A 65 -11.55 9.28 -6.45
C GLN A 65 -13.07 9.10 -6.30
N SER A 66 -13.51 7.99 -5.70
CA SER A 66 -14.93 7.76 -5.40
C SER A 66 -15.49 8.83 -4.46
N LEU A 67 -14.72 9.27 -3.47
CA LEU A 67 -15.13 10.27 -2.47
C LEU A 67 -14.95 11.72 -2.93
N ALA A 68 -14.00 12.00 -3.83
CA ALA A 68 -13.74 13.35 -4.32
C ALA A 68 -14.97 14.01 -4.96
N SER A 69 -15.84 13.20 -5.56
CA SER A 69 -17.12 13.68 -6.10
C SER A 69 -18.12 14.06 -4.99
N LEU A 70 -18.10 13.35 -3.86
CA LEU A 70 -18.91 13.65 -2.69
C LEU A 70 -18.43 14.93 -2.00
N ALA A 71 -17.13 15.03 -1.75
CA ALA A 71 -16.51 16.19 -1.10
C ALA A 71 -16.59 17.46 -1.93
N ALA A 72 -16.49 17.36 -3.26
CA ALA A 72 -16.73 18.48 -4.16
C ALA A 72 -18.22 18.92 -4.22
N GLY A 73 -19.10 18.30 -3.44
CA GLY A 73 -20.54 18.60 -3.41
C GLY A 73 -21.26 18.25 -4.71
N LYS A 74 -20.69 17.34 -5.52
CA LYS A 74 -21.26 16.93 -6.81
C LYS A 74 -22.23 15.75 -6.69
N ALA A 75 -22.33 15.12 -5.53
CA ALA A 75 -23.42 14.21 -5.24
C ALA A 75 -24.69 15.04 -4.98
N ASP A 76 -25.63 15.02 -5.94
CA ASP A 76 -26.90 15.74 -5.83
C ASP A 76 -27.82 15.11 -4.76
N THR A 77 -27.63 13.81 -4.47
CA THR A 77 -28.47 13.07 -3.52
C THR A 77 -27.67 12.20 -2.55
N VAL A 78 -28.26 11.95 -1.38
CA VAL A 78 -27.76 11.01 -0.37
C VAL A 78 -27.61 9.60 -0.94
N GLY A 79 -28.47 9.18 -1.86
CA GLY A 79 -28.37 7.90 -2.54
C GLY A 79 -27.07 7.78 -3.35
N GLN A 80 -26.70 8.83 -4.09
CA GLN A 80 -25.41 8.89 -4.79
C GLN A 80 -24.23 8.88 -3.82
N ALA A 81 -24.32 9.64 -2.71
CA ALA A 81 -23.29 9.66 -1.68
C ALA A 81 -23.07 8.27 -1.08
N LYS A 82 -24.14 7.55 -0.73
CA LYS A 82 -24.04 6.16 -0.23
C LYS A 82 -23.40 5.23 -1.24
N GLN A 83 -23.72 5.39 -2.52
CA GLN A 83 -23.13 4.58 -3.58
C GLN A 83 -21.62 4.83 -3.67
N GLN A 84 -21.18 6.09 -3.66
CA GLN A 84 -19.76 6.47 -3.68
C GLN A 84 -18.99 5.92 -2.47
N VAL A 85 -19.58 6.00 -1.27
CA VAL A 85 -18.98 5.44 -0.06
C VAL A 85 -18.90 3.91 -0.13
N ALA A 86 -19.93 3.25 -0.66
CA ALA A 86 -19.91 1.80 -0.86
C ALA A 86 -18.86 1.37 -1.90
N GLU A 87 -18.69 2.12 -2.99
CA GLU A 87 -17.63 1.89 -3.97
C GLU A 87 -16.24 2.05 -3.34
N ALA A 88 -16.03 3.12 -2.56
CA ALA A 88 -14.78 3.34 -1.84
C ALA A 88 -14.47 2.20 -0.84
N GLN A 89 -15.47 1.72 -0.09
CA GLN A 89 -15.32 0.56 0.79
C GLN A 89 -14.94 -0.69 0.00
N SER A 90 -15.60 -0.97 -1.12
CA SER A 90 -15.32 -2.14 -1.94
C SER A 90 -13.91 -2.12 -2.54
N ASN A 91 -13.43 -0.95 -2.98
CA ASN A 91 -12.05 -0.78 -3.46
C ASN A 91 -11.04 -1.02 -2.34
N LEU A 92 -11.32 -0.51 -1.14
CA LEU A 92 -10.47 -0.72 0.04
C LEU A 92 -10.43 -2.19 0.47
N GLU A 93 -11.57 -2.90 0.44
CA GLU A 93 -11.65 -4.33 0.76
C GLU A 93 -10.88 -5.19 -0.24
N GLN A 94 -10.89 -4.82 -1.53
CA GLN A 94 -10.08 -5.49 -2.55
C GLN A 94 -8.59 -5.25 -2.30
N ALA A 95 -8.19 -4.01 -2.02
CA ALA A 95 -6.82 -3.70 -1.63
C ALA A 95 -6.38 -4.45 -0.37
N ALA A 96 -7.25 -4.59 0.62
CA ALA A 96 -6.95 -5.28 1.88
C ALA A 96 -6.72 -6.79 1.73
N GLN A 97 -7.31 -7.43 0.72
CA GLN A 97 -7.14 -8.87 0.48
C GLN A 97 -5.73 -9.24 0.04
N ASP A 98 -5.10 -8.38 -0.75
CA ASP A 98 -3.71 -8.55 -1.22
C ASP A 98 -2.69 -7.75 -0.40
N ALA A 99 -3.14 -7.01 0.62
CA ALA A 99 -2.28 -6.14 1.40
C ALA A 99 -1.31 -6.91 2.32
N PRO A 100 -0.03 -6.50 2.37
CA PRO A 100 0.88 -7.01 3.39
C PRO A 100 0.42 -6.58 4.79
N VAL A 101 0.75 -7.37 5.81
CA VAL A 101 0.38 -7.13 7.23
C VAL A 101 0.76 -5.72 7.69
N ALA A 102 1.89 -5.18 7.19
CA ALA A 102 2.34 -3.83 7.50
C ALA A 102 1.33 -2.73 7.10
N SER A 103 0.54 -2.95 6.04
CA SER A 103 -0.44 -1.98 5.54
C SER A 103 -1.84 -2.14 6.18
N GLN A 104 -2.09 -3.23 6.90
CA GLN A 104 -3.43 -3.50 7.46
C GLN A 104 -3.86 -2.48 8.53
N ALA A 105 -2.94 -1.96 9.33
CA ALA A 105 -3.25 -0.93 10.32
C ALA A 105 -3.73 0.36 9.65
N VAL A 106 -3.08 0.74 8.56
CA VAL A 106 -3.41 1.90 7.74
C VAL A 106 -4.79 1.72 7.10
N LEU A 107 -5.02 0.58 6.43
CA LEU A 107 -6.30 0.25 5.80
C LEU A 107 -7.45 0.16 6.81
N SER A 108 -7.20 -0.36 8.02
CA SER A 108 -8.21 -0.39 9.08
C SER A 108 -8.64 1.01 9.52
N GLY A 109 -7.72 1.97 9.56
CA GLY A 109 -8.03 3.38 9.86
C GLY A 109 -8.95 3.99 8.82
N VAL A 110 -8.62 3.81 7.53
CA VAL A 110 -9.46 4.29 6.41
C VAL A 110 -10.83 3.62 6.42
N SER A 111 -10.89 2.30 6.63
CA SER A 111 -12.14 1.55 6.72
C SER A 111 -13.03 2.07 7.85
N THR A 112 -12.45 2.37 9.02
CA THR A 112 -13.17 2.94 10.17
C THR A 112 -13.74 4.33 9.84
N ALA A 113 -13.00 5.15 9.11
CA ALA A 113 -13.45 6.48 8.69
C ALA A 113 -14.64 6.37 7.71
N LEU A 114 -14.55 5.46 6.72
CA LEU A 114 -15.63 5.15 5.79
C LEU A 114 -16.88 4.59 6.47
N ASP A 115 -16.72 3.76 7.51
CA ASP A 115 -17.83 3.23 8.30
C ASP A 115 -18.56 4.35 9.07
N GLY A 116 -17.82 5.29 9.66
CA GLY A 116 -18.39 6.48 10.28
C GLY A 116 -19.18 7.35 9.30
N LEU A 117 -18.69 7.49 8.06
CA LEU A 117 -19.40 8.19 6.99
C LEU A 117 -20.67 7.42 6.56
N THR A 118 -20.58 6.11 6.43
CA THR A 118 -21.73 5.22 6.15
C THR A 118 -22.80 5.35 7.23
N GLN A 119 -22.45 5.34 8.51
CA GLN A 119 -23.38 5.55 9.61
C GLN A 119 -24.06 6.92 9.55
N SER A 120 -23.30 7.96 9.19
CA SER A 120 -23.83 9.32 9.04
C SER A 120 -24.85 9.39 7.90
N LEU A 121 -24.60 8.66 6.81
CA LEU A 121 -25.50 8.54 5.67
C LEU A 121 -26.71 7.64 5.92
N ALA A 122 -26.59 6.60 6.76
CA ALA A 122 -27.63 5.58 6.97
C ALA A 122 -28.94 6.17 7.52
N SER A 123 -28.85 7.24 8.30
CA SER A 123 -30.02 7.92 8.88
C SER A 123 -30.76 8.82 7.89
N LEU A 124 -30.19 9.05 6.70
CA LEU A 124 -30.69 9.95 5.68
C LEU A 124 -31.41 9.17 4.57
N LYS A 125 -32.48 9.77 4.02
CA LYS A 125 -33.21 9.21 2.87
C LYS A 125 -32.45 9.44 1.58
N ASP A 126 -32.51 8.48 0.67
CA ASP A 126 -31.71 8.50 -0.57
C ASP A 126 -32.04 9.67 -1.52
N ASP A 127 -33.30 10.08 -1.62
CA ASP A 127 -33.73 11.25 -2.41
C ASP A 127 -33.43 12.61 -1.75
N ALA A 128 -32.89 12.64 -0.52
CA ALA A 128 -32.57 13.90 0.13
C ALA A 128 -31.29 14.50 -0.47
N ALA A 129 -31.18 15.83 -0.45
CA ALA A 129 -29.93 16.51 -0.75
C ALA A 129 -28.86 16.12 0.27
N VAL A 130 -27.60 16.07 -0.17
CA VAL A 130 -26.46 15.78 0.70
C VAL A 130 -26.27 16.92 1.71
N PRO A 131 -26.30 16.65 3.02
CA PRO A 131 -26.01 17.68 4.03
C PRO A 131 -24.53 18.09 3.99
N GLU A 132 -24.23 19.36 4.28
CA GLU A 132 -22.84 19.85 4.36
C GLU A 132 -21.97 19.05 5.35
N SER A 133 -22.57 18.51 6.42
CA SER A 133 -21.88 17.64 7.37
C SER A 133 -21.34 16.36 6.72
N ILE A 134 -22.00 15.84 5.68
CA ILE A 134 -21.52 14.68 4.92
C ILE A 134 -20.37 15.08 4.01
N ALA A 135 -20.44 16.24 3.34
CA ALA A 135 -19.32 16.74 2.54
C ALA A 135 -18.07 16.96 3.41
N THR A 136 -18.22 17.58 4.58
CA THR A 136 -17.13 17.78 5.56
C THR A 136 -16.56 16.45 6.07
N ALA A 137 -17.44 15.47 6.34
CA ALA A 137 -17.01 14.14 6.76
C ALA A 137 -16.25 13.42 5.63
N SER A 138 -16.69 13.58 4.37
CA SER A 138 -16.00 13.07 3.19
C SER A 138 -14.58 13.64 3.06
N GLU A 139 -14.41 14.96 3.20
CA GLU A 139 -13.08 15.59 3.18
C GLU A 139 -12.16 15.06 4.30
N SER A 140 -12.74 14.74 5.45
CA SER A 140 -11.99 14.13 6.56
C SER A 140 -11.53 12.71 6.23
N VAL A 141 -12.35 11.94 5.50
CA VAL A 141 -11.99 10.60 5.01
C VAL A 141 -10.91 10.70 3.95
N GLU A 142 -11.03 11.60 2.97
CA GLU A 142 -9.98 11.86 1.96
C GLU A 142 -8.66 12.24 2.62
N SER A 143 -8.67 13.13 3.61
CA SER A 143 -7.47 13.46 4.37
C SER A 143 -6.87 12.24 5.08
N THR A 144 -7.69 11.31 5.55
CA THR A 144 -7.23 10.04 6.14
C THR A 144 -6.63 9.13 5.08
N ILE A 145 -7.21 9.09 3.87
CA ILE A 145 -6.68 8.34 2.72
C ILE A 145 -5.34 8.91 2.26
N SER A 146 -5.19 10.23 2.16
CA SER A 146 -3.90 10.84 1.80
C SER A 146 -2.81 10.56 2.84
N GLN A 147 -3.14 10.58 4.14
CA GLN A 147 -2.19 10.19 5.20
C GLN A 147 -1.83 8.70 5.12
N ALA A 148 -2.79 7.86 4.74
CA ALA A 148 -2.58 6.44 4.51
C ALA A 148 -1.63 6.19 3.34
N GLN A 149 -1.82 6.91 2.23
CA GLN A 149 -0.94 6.88 1.07
C GLN A 149 0.49 7.29 1.47
N ASP A 150 0.65 8.46 2.11
CA ASP A 150 1.97 8.97 2.54
C ASP A 150 2.71 7.98 3.45
N SER A 151 1.98 7.35 4.39
CA SER A 151 2.52 6.33 5.28
C SER A 151 3.00 5.08 4.54
N LEU A 152 2.41 4.76 3.40
CA LEU A 152 2.75 3.63 2.55
C LEU A 152 3.77 3.97 1.46
N GLY A 153 4.14 5.24 1.32
CA GLY A 153 5.07 5.71 0.29
C GLY A 153 4.43 5.86 -1.10
N CYS A 154 3.11 6.06 -1.11
CA CYS A 154 2.32 6.54 -2.24
C CYS A 154 1.66 7.87 -1.87
#